data_AF-A0A397L628-F1
#
_entry.id   AF-A0A397L628-F1
#
_cell.length_a   1.000
_cell.length_b   1.000
_cell.length_c   1.000
_cell.angle_alpha   90.00
_cell.angle_beta   90.00
_cell.angle_gamma   90.00
#
_symmetry.space_group_name_H-M   'P 1'
#
loop_
_entity.id
_entity.type
_entity.pdbx_description
1 polymer ?
#
loop_
_entity_poly.entity_id
_entity_poly.type
_entity_poly.pdbx_seq_one_letter_code
_entity_poly.pdbx_strand_id
1 'polypeptide(L)'
;MKKVLSLICIIVVLSCKKDSSSKSSNIETDETPSDKIYKDKELEAALYEGFFVTNNTGFDIAIKNNMMYLLKTNASETDKSTNFFLDVIPQNGPLQNFDLSTSEIAFNDSLSSNYSNVAIYRIALPKVSGEYEIIIGQYDNSGRLWTSRIRSNMLDQNINNYKNEYVKNTITNRYLKEFELALKQGYFMLQPTGYDLLVNKNLIYFIKPIQVGVDLDARFYLHIKFDNTEEKMILDFNGRDYTVNQLLGQKYENFTVIRKVIPVEKRIIEIGAGQFNNKGRTWGVVYDLERLYDNITYLYDNQYRDFLGTK
;
A
#
# COMPACT_ATOMS: atom_id res chain seq x y z
N MET A 1 67.15 -42.33 4.21
CA MET A 1 66.25 -41.43 3.43
C MET A 1 66.13 -40.14 4.26
N LYS A 2 66.85 -39.03 4.02
CA LYS A 2 66.57 -37.97 3.03
C LYS A 2 65.04 -37.74 2.91
N LYS A 3 64.41 -36.62 3.25
CA LYS A 3 64.81 -35.18 3.26
C LYS A 3 63.96 -34.39 4.29
N VAL A 4 64.57 -33.50 5.09
CA VAL A 4 64.58 -32.01 5.00
C VAL A 4 63.21 -31.38 5.35
N LEU A 5 63.01 -30.85 6.57
CA LEU A 5 63.34 -29.50 7.07
C LEU A 5 62.72 -28.35 6.26
N SER A 6 61.78 -27.60 6.85
CA SER A 6 61.90 -26.14 6.84
C SER A 6 61.10 -25.53 8.00
N LEU A 7 61.86 -24.98 8.93
CA LEU A 7 61.46 -24.02 9.94
C LEU A 7 61.87 -22.65 9.38
N ILE A 8 60.96 -21.67 9.32
CA ILE A 8 61.37 -20.25 9.37
C ILE A 8 60.54 -19.57 10.45
N CYS A 9 61.29 -18.87 11.28
CA CYS A 9 60.98 -18.27 12.54
C CYS A 9 61.27 -16.76 12.42
N ILE A 10 60.59 -15.95 13.24
CA ILE A 10 61.06 -14.63 13.76
C ILE A 10 60.91 -13.48 12.73
N ILE A 11 60.28 -12.34 13.04
CA ILE A 11 60.81 -11.25 13.87
C ILE A 11 59.72 -10.52 14.68
N VAL A 12 60.01 -10.42 15.98
CA VAL A 12 59.48 -9.55 17.04
C VAL A 12 60.18 -8.19 16.99
N VAL A 13 59.53 -7.09 17.45
CA VAL A 13 60.05 -5.99 18.35
C VAL A 13 58.94 -4.91 18.43
N LEU A 14 58.17 -4.81 19.53
CA LEU A 14 58.33 -3.94 20.73
C LEU A 14 58.22 -2.43 20.44
N SER A 15 57.12 -1.76 20.83
CA SER A 15 56.89 -1.06 22.13
C SER A 15 57.50 0.36 22.16
N CYS A 16 56.73 1.45 22.07
CA CYS A 16 56.14 2.30 23.14
C CYS A 16 55.81 3.65 22.42
N LYS A 17 54.76 4.46 22.64
CA LYS A 17 54.17 5.03 23.86
C LYS A 17 52.89 5.78 23.45
N LYS A 18 51.96 5.95 24.39
CA LYS A 18 50.67 6.67 24.30
C LYS A 18 50.73 8.02 23.57
N ASP A 19 49.75 8.27 22.70
CA ASP A 19 48.95 9.50 22.74
C ASP A 19 47.57 9.32 22.07
N SER A 20 46.62 10.12 22.55
CA SER A 20 45.18 10.18 22.34
C SER A 20 44.65 10.10 20.90
N SER A 21 43.59 9.30 20.69
CA SER A 21 42.29 9.80 20.19
C SER A 21 41.25 8.68 20.10
N SER A 22 40.07 8.98 20.63
CA SER A 22 38.83 8.24 20.51
C SER A 22 38.39 8.08 19.05
N LYS A 23 38.11 6.85 18.61
CA LYS A 23 37.12 6.58 17.57
C LYS A 23 36.25 5.39 18.00
N SER A 24 35.05 5.72 18.45
CA SER A 24 33.93 4.80 18.56
C SER A 24 33.68 4.17 17.18
N SER A 25 33.65 2.84 17.13
CA SER A 25 33.14 2.10 15.98
C SER A 25 31.63 2.36 15.87
N ASN A 26 31.23 3.20 14.91
CA ASN A 26 29.86 3.18 14.40
C ASN A 26 29.72 1.88 13.60
N ILE A 27 29.03 0.91 14.18
CA ILE A 27 28.49 -0.22 13.44
C ILE A 27 27.23 0.33 12.77
N GLU A 28 27.37 0.82 11.54
CA GLU A 28 26.23 0.96 10.63
C GLU A 28 25.65 -0.44 10.46
N THR A 29 24.47 -0.65 11.02
CA THR A 29 23.67 -1.83 10.74
C THR A 29 22.97 -1.55 9.42
N ASP A 30 23.59 -1.98 8.32
CA ASP A 30 22.95 -1.99 7.00
C ASP A 30 21.63 -2.78 7.11
N GLU A 31 20.50 -2.07 7.08
CA GLU A 31 19.17 -2.69 7.03
C GLU A 31 19.08 -3.56 5.78
N THR A 32 18.66 -4.82 5.94
CA THR A 32 18.56 -5.74 4.81
C THR A 32 17.49 -5.27 3.81
N PRO A 33 17.65 -5.52 2.49
CA PRO A 33 16.65 -5.15 1.48
C PRO A 33 15.23 -5.66 1.77
N SER A 34 15.08 -6.73 2.56
CA SER A 34 13.79 -7.25 3.03
C SER A 34 13.04 -6.29 3.96
N ASP A 35 13.76 -5.55 4.80
CA ASP A 35 13.17 -4.67 5.81
C ASP A 35 12.60 -3.40 5.16
N LYS A 36 13.30 -2.85 4.16
CA LYS A 36 12.80 -1.71 3.36
C LYS A 36 11.52 -2.05 2.61
N ILE A 37 11.46 -3.23 1.99
CA ILE A 37 10.25 -3.71 1.28
C ILE A 37 9.06 -3.86 2.24
N TYR A 38 9.31 -4.29 3.48
CA TYR A 38 8.27 -4.43 4.48
C TYR A 38 7.72 -3.07 4.94
N LYS A 39 8.61 -2.12 5.26
CA LYS A 39 8.24 -0.75 5.65
C LYS A 39 7.46 -0.03 4.55
N ASP A 40 7.90 -0.17 3.30
CA ASP A 40 7.18 0.34 2.13
C ASP A 40 5.76 -0.20 2.09
N LYS A 41 5.57 -1.51 2.22
CA LYS A 41 4.25 -2.15 2.16
C LYS A 41 3.32 -1.71 3.29
N GLU A 42 3.85 -1.50 4.49
CA GLU A 42 3.07 -1.07 5.65
C GLU A 42 2.52 0.35 5.44
N LEU A 43 3.40 1.28 5.02
CA LEU A 43 3.02 2.64 4.66
C LEU A 43 2.07 2.64 3.45
N GLU A 44 2.36 1.82 2.44
CA GLU A 44 1.52 1.63 1.26
C GLU A 44 0.09 1.27 1.68
N ALA A 45 -0.06 0.26 2.54
CA ALA A 45 -1.35 -0.15 3.07
C ALA A 45 -2.03 0.97 3.88
N ALA A 46 -1.29 1.75 4.66
CA ALA A 46 -1.86 2.87 5.41
C ALA A 46 -2.37 4.00 4.49
N LEU A 47 -1.67 4.30 3.40
CA LEU A 47 -2.05 5.33 2.42
C LEU A 47 -3.26 4.93 1.57
N TYR A 48 -3.39 3.64 1.24
CA TYR A 48 -4.42 3.14 0.32
C TYR A 48 -5.63 2.51 0.96
N GLU A 49 -5.47 1.94 2.14
CA GLU A 49 -6.49 1.13 2.80
C GLU A 49 -6.67 1.52 4.28
N GLY A 50 -6.06 2.62 4.70
CA GLY A 50 -6.13 3.15 6.05
C GLY A 50 -7.01 4.41 6.14
N PHE A 51 -7.08 4.97 7.34
CA PHE A 51 -7.70 6.27 7.58
C PHE A 51 -6.68 7.37 7.25
N PHE A 52 -7.07 8.34 6.42
CA PHE A 52 -6.18 9.42 5.99
C PHE A 52 -6.77 10.81 6.25
N VAL A 53 -5.95 11.71 6.76
CA VAL A 53 -6.31 13.11 7.05
C VAL A 53 -5.29 14.03 6.40
N THR A 54 -5.76 14.96 5.58
CA THR A 54 -4.95 16.05 5.03
C THR A 54 -4.99 17.25 5.96
N ASN A 55 -3.84 17.87 6.21
CA ASN A 55 -3.73 19.10 6.97
C ASN A 55 -3.14 20.21 6.09
N ASN A 56 -3.78 21.39 6.09
CA ASN A 56 -3.29 22.55 5.34
C ASN A 56 -1.96 23.11 5.90
N THR A 57 -1.62 22.73 7.13
CA THR A 57 -0.42 23.16 7.85
C THR A 57 0.14 21.98 8.63
N GLY A 58 1.45 21.74 8.56
CA GLY A 58 2.10 20.70 9.33
C GLY A 58 2.23 19.38 8.57
N PHE A 59 1.57 18.33 9.09
CA PHE A 59 1.70 16.96 8.60
C PHE A 59 0.33 16.35 8.28
N ASP A 60 0.27 15.65 7.16
CA ASP A 60 -0.81 14.72 6.86
C ASP A 60 -0.68 13.46 7.73
N ILE A 61 -1.78 12.75 7.92
CA ILE A 61 -1.85 11.62 8.86
C ILE A 61 -2.43 10.42 8.11
N ALA A 62 -1.73 9.30 8.12
CA ALA A 62 -2.25 8.00 7.70
C ALA A 62 -2.28 7.03 8.89
N ILE A 63 -3.37 6.29 9.10
CA ILE A 63 -3.51 5.35 10.22
C ILE A 63 -4.00 4.01 9.70
N LYS A 64 -3.29 2.93 10.05
CA LYS A 64 -3.73 1.54 9.81
C LYS A 64 -3.10 0.59 10.81
N ASN A 65 -3.86 -0.42 11.27
CA ASN A 65 -3.36 -1.51 12.12
C ASN A 65 -2.60 -1.03 13.39
N ASN A 66 -3.12 -0.03 14.10
CA ASN A 66 -2.48 0.63 15.25
C ASN A 66 -1.16 1.34 14.94
N MET A 67 -0.87 1.61 13.67
CA MET A 67 0.25 2.42 13.25
C MET A 67 -0.26 3.73 12.69
N MET A 68 0.34 4.83 13.12
CA MET A 68 0.11 6.17 12.61
C MET A 68 1.37 6.66 11.90
N TYR A 69 1.19 7.30 10.76
CA TYR A 69 2.24 7.89 9.95
C TYR A 69 1.94 9.38 9.80
N LEU A 70 2.88 10.24 10.21
CA LEU A 70 2.86 11.66 9.88
C LEU A 70 3.66 11.88 8.61
N LEU A 71 3.09 12.60 7.66
CA LEU A 71 3.61 12.73 6.29
C LEU A 71 3.72 14.20 5.92
N LYS A 72 4.84 14.60 5.31
CA LYS A 72 5.03 15.97 4.80
C LYS A 72 5.87 15.95 3.54
N THR A 73 5.35 16.51 2.46
CA THR A 73 6.10 16.63 1.19
C THR A 73 7.17 17.72 1.30
N ASN A 74 8.27 17.54 0.56
CA ASN A 74 9.35 18.53 0.42
C ASN A 74 9.90 19.06 1.75
N ALA A 75 9.95 18.21 2.78
CA ALA A 75 10.51 18.61 4.06
C ALA A 75 11.99 18.96 3.87
N SER A 76 12.39 20.17 4.28
CA SER A 76 13.82 20.51 4.40
C SER A 76 14.47 19.53 5.37
N GLU A 77 15.64 19.00 5.01
CA GLU A 77 16.39 17.91 5.69
C GLU A 77 16.65 18.10 7.19
N THR A 78 16.25 19.22 7.80
CA THR A 78 16.45 19.51 9.22
C THR A 78 15.29 20.29 9.84
N ASP A 79 14.10 19.69 9.96
CA ASP A 79 13.04 20.19 10.84
C ASP A 79 13.38 19.80 12.32
N LYS A 80 14.51 20.31 12.83
CA LYS A 80 15.08 19.94 14.14
C LYS A 80 14.37 20.59 15.35
N SER A 81 13.41 21.48 15.11
CA SER A 81 12.65 22.20 16.16
C SER A 81 11.22 21.68 16.36
N THR A 82 10.92 20.49 15.84
CA THR A 82 9.56 19.97 15.74
C THR A 82 9.22 19.12 16.97
N ASN A 83 8.55 19.70 17.96
CA ASN A 83 7.99 18.93 19.08
C ASN A 83 6.56 18.52 18.74
N PHE A 84 6.34 17.21 18.54
CA PHE A 84 5.00 16.66 18.38
C PHE A 84 4.39 16.30 19.71
N PHE A 85 3.06 16.26 19.76
CA PHE A 85 2.33 15.69 20.88
C PHE A 85 1.28 14.72 20.39
N LEU A 86 1.05 13.68 21.18
CA LEU A 86 0.02 12.69 20.93
C LEU A 86 -0.69 12.38 22.25
N ASP A 87 -1.97 12.72 22.29
CA ASP A 87 -2.87 12.35 23.36
C ASP A 87 -3.83 11.27 22.85
N VAL A 88 -3.96 10.18 23.59
CA VAL A 88 -5.01 9.19 23.37
C VAL A 88 -5.95 9.22 24.57
N ILE A 89 -7.22 9.53 24.30
CA ILE A 89 -8.25 9.78 25.31
C ILE A 89 -9.30 8.68 25.19
N PRO A 90 -9.25 7.63 26.03
CA PRO A 90 -10.33 6.66 26.12
C PRO A 90 -11.60 7.33 26.65
N GLN A 91 -12.77 7.00 26.11
CA GLN A 91 -14.05 7.59 26.51
C GLN A 91 -14.36 7.41 28.00
N ASN A 92 -13.93 6.29 28.59
CA ASN A 92 -14.17 5.93 29.99
C ASN A 92 -12.87 5.61 30.75
N GLY A 93 -11.76 6.26 30.40
CA GLY A 93 -10.45 5.99 31.00
C GLY A 93 -9.65 7.25 31.28
N PRO A 94 -8.52 7.13 32.00
CA PRO A 94 -7.61 8.24 32.18
C PRO A 94 -6.98 8.65 30.84
N LEU A 95 -6.73 9.95 30.69
CA LEU A 95 -5.90 10.49 29.60
C LEU A 95 -4.58 9.73 29.56
N GLN A 96 -4.22 9.20 28.39
CA GLN A 96 -2.91 8.65 28.13
C GLN A 96 -2.14 9.67 27.29
N ASN A 97 -1.28 10.43 27.95
CA ASN A 97 -0.38 11.38 27.30
C ASN A 97 0.90 10.64 26.93
N PHE A 98 1.29 10.72 25.66
CA PHE A 98 2.53 10.14 25.18
C PHE A 98 3.44 11.28 24.76
N ASP A 99 4.48 11.51 25.57
CA ASP A 99 5.65 12.23 25.10
C ASP A 99 6.26 11.38 23.98
N LEU A 100 6.03 11.82 22.75
CA LEU A 100 6.73 11.29 21.60
C LEU A 100 8.19 11.70 21.79
N SER A 101 9.00 10.82 22.38
CA SER A 101 10.42 10.87 22.08
C SER A 101 10.48 10.77 20.57
N THR A 102 10.89 11.83 19.88
CA THR A 102 11.20 11.81 18.44
C THR A 102 12.43 10.94 18.24
N SER A 103 12.35 9.67 18.65
CA SER A 103 13.36 8.66 18.43
C SER A 103 13.31 8.37 16.95
N GLU A 104 14.28 8.96 16.28
CA GLU A 104 14.63 8.76 14.87
C GLU A 104 13.59 9.32 13.91
N ILE A 105 13.77 10.61 13.61
CA ILE A 105 13.39 11.14 12.31
C ILE A 105 14.17 10.32 11.29
N ALA A 106 13.57 9.24 10.78
CA ALA A 106 14.11 8.49 9.68
C ALA A 106 13.93 9.35 8.43
N PHE A 107 14.86 10.27 8.19
CA PHE A 107 15.04 10.81 6.87
C PHE A 107 15.46 9.65 5.96
N ASN A 108 14.50 9.23 5.14
CA ASN A 108 14.67 8.84 3.74
C ASN A 108 15.55 7.63 3.37
N ASP A 109 16.37 7.08 4.26
CA ASP A 109 17.33 6.05 3.88
C ASP A 109 16.74 4.62 3.95
N SER A 110 15.57 4.44 4.56
CA SER A 110 14.92 3.12 4.77
C SER A 110 13.70 2.84 3.89
N LEU A 111 13.32 3.75 2.99
CA LEU A 111 12.16 3.60 2.08
C LEU A 111 12.59 3.67 0.61
N SER A 112 11.75 3.20 -0.31
CA SER A 112 12.07 3.27 -1.75
C SER A 112 11.99 4.68 -2.33
N SER A 113 12.50 4.85 -3.56
CA SER A 113 12.48 6.10 -4.32
C SER A 113 11.09 6.69 -4.54
N ASN A 114 10.01 5.94 -4.30
CA ASN A 114 8.63 6.44 -4.34
C ASN A 114 8.35 7.52 -3.29
N TYR A 115 9.08 7.52 -2.18
CA TYR A 115 8.86 8.42 -1.05
C TYR A 115 10.07 9.32 -0.80
N SER A 116 10.97 9.46 -1.79
CA SER A 116 12.25 10.13 -1.63
C SER A 116 12.16 11.63 -1.32
N ASN A 117 10.97 12.23 -1.42
CA ASN A 117 10.69 13.63 -1.12
C ASN A 117 9.65 13.80 0.01
N VAL A 118 9.39 12.75 0.79
CA VAL A 118 8.39 12.76 1.86
C VAL A 118 9.09 12.51 3.19
N ALA A 119 8.91 13.42 4.16
CA ALA A 119 9.25 13.13 5.55
C ALA A 119 8.14 12.29 6.19
N ILE A 120 8.53 11.21 6.86
CA ILE A 120 7.62 10.20 7.38
C ILE A 120 7.97 9.92 8.84
N TYR A 121 7.02 10.09 9.74
CA TYR A 121 7.16 9.76 11.15
C TYR A 121 6.23 8.61 11.50
N ARG A 122 6.79 7.46 11.87
CA ARG A 122 6.03 6.27 12.24
C ARG A 122 5.83 6.22 13.74
N ILE A 123 4.58 6.13 14.17
CA ILE A 123 4.17 6.12 15.58
C ILE A 123 3.30 4.89 15.83
N ALA A 124 3.71 4.03 16.75
CA ALA A 124 2.86 2.95 17.21
C ALA A 124 1.81 3.50 18.18
N LEU A 125 0.54 3.33 17.85
CA LEU A 125 -0.56 3.72 18.71
C LEU A 125 -0.74 2.69 19.84
N PRO A 126 -1.07 3.12 21.07
CA PRO A 126 -1.38 2.21 22.15
C PRO A 126 -2.63 1.40 21.83
N LYS A 127 -2.67 0.16 22.33
CA LYS A 127 -3.89 -0.66 22.28
C LYS A 127 -4.86 -0.13 23.33
N VAL A 128 -5.89 0.56 22.89
CA VAL A 128 -6.98 1.07 23.75
C VAL A 128 -8.25 0.28 23.48
N SER A 129 -8.91 -0.19 24.54
CA SER A 129 -10.20 -0.88 24.45
C SER A 129 -11.36 0.11 24.42
N GLY A 130 -12.35 -0.16 23.58
CA GLY A 130 -13.55 0.68 23.47
C GLY A 130 -13.33 1.93 22.62
N GLU A 131 -14.27 2.88 22.68
CA GLU A 131 -14.14 4.14 21.96
C GLU A 131 -13.07 5.03 22.60
N TYR A 132 -12.24 5.63 21.76
CA TYR A 132 -11.24 6.62 22.14
C TYR A 132 -11.11 7.72 21.08
N GLU A 133 -10.47 8.82 21.47
CA GLU A 133 -10.08 9.93 20.62
C GLU A 133 -8.56 10.04 20.59
N ILE A 134 -8.00 10.30 19.42
CA ILE A 134 -6.60 10.63 19.22
C ILE A 134 -6.51 12.13 18.94
N ILE A 135 -5.71 12.85 19.71
CA ILE A 135 -5.36 14.24 19.45
C ILE A 135 -3.86 14.29 19.16
N ILE A 136 -3.50 14.80 17.99
CA ILE A 136 -2.11 14.94 17.57
C ILE A 136 -1.86 16.32 17.02
N GLY A 137 -0.67 16.85 17.25
CA GLY A 137 -0.27 18.11 16.69
C GLY A 137 1.20 18.39 16.86
N GLN A 138 1.56 19.64 16.58
CA GLN A 138 2.91 20.16 16.73
C GLN A 138 2.88 21.39 17.62
N TYR A 139 3.91 21.54 18.44
CA TYR A 139 4.22 22.74 19.20
C TYR A 139 5.47 23.44 18.64
N ASP A 140 5.52 24.77 18.82
CA ASP A 140 6.73 25.56 18.78
C ASP A 140 6.93 26.29 20.12
N ASN A 141 7.90 27.20 20.18
CA ASN A 141 8.17 28.03 21.35
C ASN A 141 7.01 28.98 21.73
N SER A 142 6.02 29.16 20.83
CA SER A 142 4.88 30.07 20.98
C SER A 142 3.58 29.34 21.34
N GLY A 143 3.52 28.01 21.20
CA GLY A 143 2.36 27.19 21.54
C GLY A 143 2.02 26.15 20.46
N ARG A 144 0.73 25.78 20.36
CA ARG A 144 0.25 24.80 19.36
C ARG A 144 0.28 25.44 17.97
N LEU A 145 1.00 24.83 17.04
CA LEU A 145 1.01 25.22 15.63
C LEU A 145 -0.19 24.66 14.88
N TRP A 146 -0.47 23.36 15.07
CA TRP A 146 -1.61 22.69 14.47
C TRP A 146 -2.08 21.54 15.36
N THR A 147 -3.32 21.09 15.14
CA THR A 147 -3.89 19.96 15.86
C THR A 147 -4.92 19.25 14.98
N SER A 148 -4.85 17.93 14.96
CA SER A 148 -5.84 17.02 14.40
C SER A 148 -6.50 16.23 15.51
N ARG A 149 -7.79 15.93 15.34
CA ARG A 149 -8.61 15.18 16.28
C ARG A 149 -9.33 14.06 15.53
N ILE A 150 -9.08 12.81 15.93
CA ILE A 150 -9.51 11.62 15.22
C ILE A 150 -10.26 10.72 16.20
N ARG A 151 -11.49 10.32 15.87
CA ARG A 151 -12.26 9.39 16.70
C ARG A 151 -12.06 7.96 16.22
N SER A 152 -11.89 7.04 17.16
CA SER A 152 -11.72 5.61 16.90
C SER A 152 -12.78 5.01 15.98
N ASN A 153 -14.05 5.41 16.10
CA ASN A 153 -15.13 4.94 15.24
C ASN A 153 -15.02 5.37 13.76
N MET A 154 -14.11 6.29 13.44
CA MET A 154 -13.79 6.68 12.06
C MET A 154 -12.71 5.80 11.45
N LEU A 155 -11.91 5.10 12.26
CA LEU A 155 -10.76 4.30 11.79
C LEU A 155 -11.20 3.03 11.05
N ASP A 156 -12.38 2.48 11.39
CA ASP A 156 -12.95 1.28 10.75
C ASP A 156 -13.78 1.59 9.50
N GLN A 157 -13.97 2.87 9.19
CA GLN A 157 -14.66 3.23 7.95
C GLN A 157 -13.71 2.91 6.80
N ASN A 158 -14.12 2.03 5.89
CA ASN A 158 -13.38 1.76 4.64
C ASN A 158 -13.39 3.03 3.79
N ILE A 159 -12.45 3.92 4.04
CA ILE A 159 -12.36 5.20 3.34
C ILE A 159 -11.57 5.00 2.04
N ASN A 160 -12.09 4.14 1.16
CA ASN A 160 -11.44 3.74 -0.10
C ASN A 160 -11.50 4.82 -1.21
N ASN A 161 -11.98 6.03 -0.89
CA ASN A 161 -12.40 7.03 -1.89
C ASN A 161 -11.66 8.38 -1.86
N TYR A 162 -10.65 8.58 -1.01
CA TYR A 162 -9.91 9.86 -1.02
C TYR A 162 -8.69 9.83 -1.95
N LYS A 163 -8.64 10.84 -2.84
CA LYS A 163 -7.46 11.21 -3.63
C LYS A 163 -6.37 11.67 -2.67
N ASN A 164 -5.53 10.74 -2.24
CA ASN A 164 -4.31 11.08 -1.52
C ASN A 164 -3.25 11.57 -2.53
N GLU A 165 -2.70 12.76 -2.33
CA GLU A 165 -1.69 13.34 -3.22
C GLU A 165 -0.36 12.58 -3.23
N TYR A 166 -0.02 11.85 -2.16
CA TYR A 166 1.15 10.99 -2.08
C TYR A 166 1.13 9.86 -3.12
N VAL A 167 -0.07 9.45 -3.55
CA VAL A 167 -0.28 8.35 -4.49
C VAL A 167 0.08 8.72 -5.92
N LYS A 168 -0.25 9.95 -6.32
CA LYS A 168 -0.10 10.42 -7.71
C LYS A 168 1.35 10.44 -8.18
N ASN A 169 2.30 10.56 -7.23
CA ASN A 169 3.72 10.70 -7.52
C ASN A 169 4.49 9.39 -7.32
N THR A 170 3.83 8.28 -6.96
CA THR A 170 4.52 6.99 -6.85
C THR A 170 4.93 6.49 -8.24
N ILE A 171 6.22 6.23 -8.44
CA ILE A 171 6.78 5.65 -9.68
C ILE A 171 6.17 4.26 -9.90
N THR A 172 5.98 3.50 -8.82
CA THR A 172 5.35 2.18 -8.85
C THR A 172 4.77 1.82 -7.50
N ASN A 173 3.62 1.15 -7.45
CA ASN A 173 3.02 0.62 -6.23
C ASN A 173 2.56 -0.83 -6.44
N ARG A 174 2.18 -1.52 -5.36
CA ARG A 174 1.75 -2.92 -5.39
C ARG A 174 0.54 -3.10 -6.31
N TYR A 175 -0.45 -2.21 -6.28
CA TYR A 175 -1.65 -2.31 -7.11
C TYR A 175 -1.31 -2.29 -8.59
N LEU A 176 -0.45 -1.36 -9.02
CA LEU A 176 0.05 -1.28 -10.38
C LEU A 176 0.84 -2.54 -10.77
N LYS A 177 1.77 -2.99 -9.93
CA LYS A 177 2.56 -4.21 -10.20
C LYS A 177 1.69 -5.45 -10.32
N GLU A 178 0.73 -5.64 -9.42
CA GLU A 178 -0.22 -6.75 -9.46
C GLU A 178 -1.09 -6.70 -10.72
N PHE A 179 -1.57 -5.50 -11.09
CA PHE A 179 -2.39 -5.32 -12.28
C PHE A 179 -1.61 -5.60 -13.56
N GLU A 180 -0.38 -5.09 -13.70
CA GLU A 180 0.48 -5.37 -14.86
C GLU A 180 0.90 -6.85 -14.93
N LEU A 181 1.10 -7.50 -13.78
CA LEU A 181 1.34 -8.94 -13.74
C LEU A 181 0.10 -9.72 -14.18
N ALA A 182 -1.09 -9.33 -13.70
CA ALA A 182 -2.36 -9.91 -14.12
C ALA A 182 -2.57 -9.74 -15.62
N LEU A 183 -2.28 -8.57 -16.18
CA LEU A 183 -2.31 -8.37 -17.63
C LEU A 183 -1.40 -9.38 -18.33
N LYS A 184 -0.14 -9.52 -17.90
CA LYS A 184 0.83 -10.43 -18.55
C LYS A 184 0.48 -11.91 -18.47
N GLN A 185 -0.20 -12.37 -17.41
CA GLN A 185 -0.29 -13.79 -17.06
C GLN A 185 -1.70 -14.31 -16.77
N GLY A 186 -2.67 -13.42 -16.57
CA GLY A 186 -4.04 -13.77 -16.20
C GLY A 186 -4.94 -14.02 -17.40
N TYR A 187 -6.15 -14.51 -17.13
CA TYR A 187 -7.22 -14.72 -18.11
C TYR A 187 -7.96 -13.42 -18.37
N PHE A 188 -7.93 -12.93 -19.61
CA PHE A 188 -8.64 -11.72 -20.02
C PHE A 188 -9.86 -12.07 -20.88
N MET A 189 -11.03 -11.56 -20.50
CA MET A 189 -12.31 -11.91 -21.11
C MET A 189 -13.03 -10.65 -21.54
N LEU A 190 -13.04 -10.42 -22.86
CA LEU A 190 -13.70 -9.29 -23.51
C LEU A 190 -15.22 -9.47 -23.53
N GLN A 191 -15.94 -8.43 -23.12
CA GLN A 191 -17.39 -8.36 -23.14
C GLN A 191 -17.87 -7.36 -24.18
N PRO A 192 -18.91 -7.70 -24.97
CA PRO A 192 -19.56 -6.73 -25.84
C PRO A 192 -20.32 -5.66 -25.03
N THR A 193 -20.68 -5.96 -23.79
CA THR A 193 -21.40 -5.06 -22.88
C THR A 193 -20.95 -5.26 -21.45
N GLY A 194 -20.89 -4.18 -20.66
CA GLY A 194 -20.53 -4.26 -19.25
C GLY A 194 -19.04 -3.98 -19.00
N TYR A 195 -18.42 -4.78 -18.13
CA TYR A 195 -16.99 -4.67 -17.80
C TYR A 195 -16.26 -5.90 -18.33
N ASP A 196 -15.09 -5.68 -18.91
CA ASP A 196 -14.15 -6.76 -19.21
C ASP A 196 -13.60 -7.34 -17.92
N LEU A 197 -13.26 -8.63 -17.94
CA LEU A 197 -12.74 -9.32 -16.77
C LEU A 197 -11.29 -9.70 -16.97
N LEU A 198 -10.47 -9.43 -15.97
CA LEU A 198 -9.10 -9.92 -15.87
C LEU A 198 -8.94 -10.71 -14.58
N VAL A 199 -8.57 -11.98 -14.71
CA VAL A 199 -8.48 -12.90 -13.57
C VAL A 199 -7.05 -13.41 -13.46
N ASN A 200 -6.44 -13.21 -12.29
CA ASN A 200 -5.12 -13.74 -11.99
C ASN A 200 -5.12 -14.30 -10.56
N LYS A 201 -5.05 -15.63 -10.43
CA LYS A 201 -5.15 -16.34 -9.15
C LYS A 201 -6.44 -15.94 -8.41
N ASN A 202 -6.32 -15.33 -7.24
CA ASN A 202 -7.42 -14.85 -6.40
C ASN A 202 -7.76 -13.36 -6.62
N LEU A 203 -7.19 -12.72 -7.64
CA LEU A 203 -7.49 -11.34 -8.00
C LEU A 203 -8.36 -11.31 -9.25
N ILE A 204 -9.47 -10.58 -9.15
CA ILE A 204 -10.41 -10.35 -10.25
C ILE A 204 -10.55 -8.86 -10.44
N TYR A 205 -10.29 -8.40 -11.66
CA TYR A 205 -10.45 -7.01 -12.06
C TYR A 205 -11.60 -6.89 -13.05
N PHE A 206 -12.46 -5.92 -12.83
CA PHE A 206 -13.49 -5.49 -13.77
C PHE A 206 -12.99 -4.20 -14.41
N ILE A 207 -12.83 -4.19 -15.73
CA ILE A 207 -12.15 -3.13 -16.49
C ILE A 207 -13.11 -2.55 -17.52
N LYS A 208 -13.22 -1.23 -17.59
CA LYS A 208 -14.05 -0.54 -18.57
C LYS A 208 -13.51 0.86 -18.87
N PRO A 209 -13.46 1.34 -20.12
CA PRO A 209 -13.09 2.72 -20.41
C PRO A 209 -14.03 3.73 -19.71
N ILE A 210 -13.49 4.81 -19.15
CA ILE A 210 -14.27 5.81 -18.38
C ILE A 210 -15.37 6.46 -19.23
N GLN A 211 -15.13 6.61 -20.53
CA GLN A 211 -16.05 7.26 -21.46
C GLN A 211 -17.27 6.39 -21.82
N VAL A 212 -17.26 5.11 -21.44
CA VAL A 212 -18.32 4.15 -21.79
C VAL A 212 -19.19 3.89 -20.56
N GLY A 213 -20.12 4.81 -20.26
CA GLY A 213 -21.21 4.63 -19.28
C GLY A 213 -20.81 3.84 -18.03
N VAL A 214 -20.07 4.47 -17.13
CA VAL A 214 -19.59 3.88 -15.87
C VAL A 214 -20.69 3.96 -14.82
N ASP A 215 -21.10 2.80 -14.29
CA ASP A 215 -22.11 2.70 -13.23
C ASP A 215 -21.47 2.03 -12.01
N LEU A 216 -20.76 2.84 -11.20
CA LEU A 216 -20.09 2.35 -10.00
C LEU A 216 -21.06 2.11 -8.85
N ASP A 217 -22.21 2.80 -8.83
CA ASP A 217 -23.24 2.67 -7.79
C ASP A 217 -24.07 1.39 -7.93
N ALA A 218 -24.03 0.77 -9.11
CA ALA A 218 -24.61 -0.53 -9.34
C ALA A 218 -23.95 -1.65 -8.52
N ARG A 219 -24.78 -2.63 -8.14
CA ARG A 219 -24.33 -3.83 -7.42
C ARG A 219 -23.78 -4.85 -8.42
N PHE A 220 -22.55 -5.27 -8.21
CA PHE A 220 -21.91 -6.38 -8.92
C PHE A 220 -22.19 -7.68 -8.17
N TYR A 221 -22.23 -8.78 -8.91
CA TYR A 221 -22.20 -10.12 -8.33
C TYR A 221 -21.04 -10.91 -8.91
N LEU A 222 -20.55 -11.82 -8.08
CA LEU A 222 -19.48 -12.71 -8.42
C LEU A 222 -19.75 -14.08 -7.78
N HIS A 223 -19.91 -15.09 -8.61
CA HIS A 223 -20.07 -16.47 -8.25
C HIS A 223 -18.79 -17.21 -8.64
N ILE A 224 -18.19 -17.92 -7.72
CA ILE A 224 -16.88 -18.53 -7.91
C ILE A 224 -16.98 -20.01 -7.57
N LYS A 225 -16.48 -20.85 -8.46
CA LYS A 225 -16.24 -22.26 -8.20
C LYS A 225 -14.75 -22.51 -8.08
N PHE A 226 -14.37 -23.25 -7.06
CA PHE A 226 -12.98 -23.63 -6.84
C PHE A 226 -12.71 -25.06 -7.28
N ASP A 227 -11.47 -25.31 -7.70
CA ASP A 227 -10.97 -26.62 -8.09
C ASP A 227 -11.21 -27.66 -7.00
N ASN A 228 -11.64 -28.86 -7.39
CA ASN A 228 -11.88 -30.00 -6.51
C ASN A 228 -12.78 -29.71 -5.29
N THR A 229 -13.71 -28.76 -5.42
CA THR A 229 -14.73 -28.49 -4.39
C THR A 229 -16.13 -28.34 -5.00
N GLU A 230 -17.15 -28.74 -4.24
CA GLU A 230 -18.53 -28.33 -4.51
C GLU A 230 -18.84 -26.93 -3.94
N GLU A 231 -17.88 -26.34 -3.22
CA GLU A 231 -18.01 -25.03 -2.61
C GLU A 231 -18.17 -23.96 -3.69
N LYS A 232 -19.24 -23.19 -3.56
CA LYS A 232 -19.48 -22.00 -4.36
C LYS A 232 -19.43 -20.79 -3.45
N MET A 233 -18.61 -19.82 -3.83
CA MET A 233 -18.58 -18.53 -3.17
C MET A 233 -19.42 -17.53 -3.96
N ILE A 234 -20.32 -16.84 -3.27
CA ILE A 234 -21.16 -15.78 -3.84
C ILE A 234 -20.79 -14.49 -3.14
N LEU A 235 -20.38 -13.49 -3.92
CA LEU A 235 -19.96 -12.18 -3.45
C LEU A 235 -20.73 -11.11 -4.23
N ASP A 236 -21.60 -10.39 -3.52
CA ASP A 236 -22.23 -9.18 -4.02
C ASP A 236 -21.49 -7.96 -3.45
N PHE A 237 -21.26 -6.94 -4.28
CA PHE A 237 -20.54 -5.74 -3.85
C PHE A 237 -20.87 -4.52 -4.72
N ASN A 238 -20.63 -3.31 -4.19
CA ASN A 238 -20.74 -2.08 -4.97
C ASN A 238 -19.39 -1.77 -5.64
N GLY A 239 -19.40 -1.38 -6.91
CA GLY A 239 -18.15 -1.15 -7.66
C GLY A 239 -17.30 0.00 -7.12
N ARG A 240 -17.95 1.05 -6.60
CA ARG A 240 -17.27 2.24 -6.04
C ARG A 240 -16.30 1.85 -4.93
N ASP A 241 -16.70 0.98 -4.02
CA ASP A 241 -15.93 0.62 -2.83
C ASP A 241 -14.63 -0.15 -3.13
N TYR A 242 -14.47 -0.60 -4.38
CA TYR A 242 -13.35 -1.44 -4.82
C TYR A 242 -12.62 -0.84 -6.04
N THR A 243 -12.89 0.43 -6.37
CA THR A 243 -12.25 1.11 -7.51
C THR A 243 -10.78 1.42 -7.22
N VAL A 244 -9.88 1.10 -8.15
CA VAL A 244 -8.42 1.27 -7.97
C VAL A 244 -7.73 2.10 -9.05
N ASN A 245 -8.47 2.73 -9.98
CA ASN A 245 -7.90 3.41 -11.17
C ASN A 245 -6.79 4.40 -10.80
N GLN A 246 -7.02 5.20 -9.76
CA GLN A 246 -6.09 6.24 -9.31
C GLN A 246 -4.77 5.64 -8.80
N LEU A 247 -4.77 4.37 -8.42
CA LEU A 247 -3.60 3.63 -7.94
C LEU A 247 -2.81 3.00 -9.09
N LEU A 248 -3.35 2.97 -10.30
CA LEU A 248 -2.69 2.37 -11.46
C LEU A 248 -1.84 3.38 -12.26
N GLY A 249 -1.80 4.65 -11.82
CA GLY A 249 -0.99 5.69 -12.44
C GLY A 249 -1.54 6.17 -13.80
N GLN A 250 -0.86 7.15 -14.39
CA GLN A 250 -1.30 7.86 -15.60
C GLN A 250 -1.57 6.93 -16.79
N LYS A 251 -0.76 5.87 -16.94
CA LYS A 251 -0.91 4.88 -18.02
C LYS A 251 -2.32 4.29 -18.09
N TYR A 252 -2.99 4.11 -16.95
CA TYR A 252 -4.31 3.48 -16.88
C TYR A 252 -5.41 4.44 -16.43
N GLU A 253 -5.17 5.75 -16.44
CA GLU A 253 -6.10 6.77 -15.91
C GLU A 253 -7.42 6.86 -16.67
N ASN A 254 -7.45 6.41 -17.93
CA ASN A 254 -8.62 6.39 -18.80
C ASN A 254 -9.54 5.19 -18.57
N PHE A 255 -9.20 4.30 -17.63
CA PHE A 255 -10.00 3.12 -17.31
C PHE A 255 -10.61 3.20 -15.93
N THR A 256 -11.82 2.68 -15.83
CA THR A 256 -12.40 2.19 -14.59
C THR A 256 -11.96 0.76 -14.36
N VAL A 257 -11.27 0.54 -13.24
CA VAL A 257 -10.75 -0.73 -12.78
C VAL A 257 -11.24 -0.97 -11.36
N ILE A 258 -12.09 -1.98 -11.20
CA ILE A 258 -12.59 -2.43 -9.90
C ILE A 258 -11.84 -3.71 -9.53
N ARG A 259 -11.15 -3.73 -8.38
CA ARG A 259 -10.34 -4.86 -7.93
C ARG A 259 -11.04 -5.60 -6.80
N LYS A 260 -11.39 -6.86 -7.04
CA LYS A 260 -11.93 -7.78 -6.03
C LYS A 260 -10.91 -8.86 -5.69
N VAL A 261 -10.54 -8.93 -4.39
CA VAL A 261 -9.73 -10.02 -3.85
C VAL A 261 -10.65 -11.12 -3.36
N ILE A 262 -10.35 -12.36 -3.72
CA ILE A 262 -11.04 -13.54 -3.24
C ILE A 262 -10.34 -14.00 -1.96
N PRO A 263 -11.04 -14.11 -0.83
CA PRO A 263 -10.44 -14.35 0.49
C PRO A 263 -9.93 -15.79 0.69
N VAL A 264 -9.75 -16.55 -0.41
CA VAL A 264 -9.38 -17.97 -0.39
C VAL A 264 -8.32 -18.20 -1.47
N GLU A 265 -7.25 -18.91 -1.11
CA GLU A 265 -6.13 -19.23 -2.02
C GLU A 265 -6.38 -20.47 -2.90
N LYS A 266 -7.60 -21.01 -2.88
CA LYS A 266 -7.98 -22.12 -3.74
C LYS A 266 -7.96 -21.66 -5.20
N ARG A 267 -7.53 -22.55 -6.09
CA ARG A 267 -7.55 -22.31 -7.54
C ARG A 267 -8.99 -22.10 -7.99
N ILE A 268 -9.24 -20.96 -8.65
CA ILE A 268 -10.52 -20.67 -9.28
C ILE A 268 -10.59 -21.41 -10.61
N ILE A 269 -11.69 -22.13 -10.85
CA ILE A 269 -11.93 -22.85 -12.11
C ILE A 269 -13.13 -22.26 -12.87
N GLU A 270 -14.06 -21.60 -12.18
CA GLU A 270 -15.22 -20.98 -12.82
C GLU A 270 -15.53 -19.64 -12.18
N ILE A 271 -15.87 -18.65 -13.00
CA ILE A 271 -16.34 -17.34 -12.58
C ILE A 271 -17.64 -17.01 -13.29
N GLY A 272 -18.72 -16.94 -12.52
CA GLY A 272 -19.93 -16.22 -12.89
C GLY A 272 -19.83 -14.77 -12.45
N ALA A 273 -19.97 -13.81 -13.35
CA ALA A 273 -19.90 -12.40 -13.00
C ALA A 273 -21.00 -11.59 -13.71
N GLY A 274 -21.38 -10.48 -13.11
CA GLY A 274 -22.34 -9.55 -13.71
C GLY A 274 -22.61 -8.34 -12.85
N GLN A 275 -23.60 -7.56 -13.28
CA GLN A 275 -23.99 -6.32 -12.64
C GLN A 275 -25.53 -6.22 -12.58
N PHE A 276 -26.04 -5.56 -11.55
CA PHE A 276 -27.44 -5.24 -11.34
C PHE A 276 -27.65 -3.72 -11.38
N ASN A 277 -28.82 -3.30 -11.84
CA ASN A 277 -29.36 -1.96 -11.61
C ASN A 277 -30.76 -2.05 -10.99
N ASN A 278 -31.44 -0.91 -10.86
CA ASN A 278 -32.79 -0.81 -10.31
C ASN A 278 -33.86 -1.61 -11.07
N LYS A 279 -33.53 -2.13 -12.27
CA LYS A 279 -34.43 -2.92 -13.13
C LYS A 279 -34.06 -4.41 -13.20
N GLY A 280 -33.02 -4.86 -12.48
CA GLY A 280 -32.55 -6.25 -12.48
C GLY A 280 -31.12 -6.40 -13.00
N ARG A 281 -30.79 -7.55 -13.60
CA ARG A 281 -29.45 -7.81 -14.16
C ARG A 281 -29.22 -6.99 -15.43
N THR A 282 -28.10 -6.26 -15.50
CA THR A 282 -27.70 -5.50 -16.70
C THR A 282 -26.86 -6.33 -17.65
N TRP A 283 -26.02 -7.22 -17.11
CA TRP A 283 -25.28 -8.24 -17.86
C TRP A 283 -24.89 -9.39 -16.91
N GLY A 284 -24.52 -10.52 -17.50
CA GLY A 284 -24.10 -11.70 -16.75
C GLY A 284 -23.49 -12.76 -17.65
N VAL A 285 -22.38 -13.34 -17.21
CA VAL A 285 -21.62 -14.35 -17.94
C VAL A 285 -21.00 -15.35 -16.98
N VAL A 286 -20.75 -16.57 -17.46
CA VAL A 286 -20.05 -17.63 -16.72
C VAL A 286 -18.88 -18.11 -17.56
N TYR A 287 -17.70 -18.09 -16.96
CA TYR A 287 -16.44 -18.50 -17.58
C TYR A 287 -15.90 -19.74 -16.89
N ASP A 288 -15.68 -20.81 -17.66
CA ASP A 288 -14.87 -21.95 -17.25
C ASP A 288 -13.41 -21.64 -17.61
N LEU A 289 -12.61 -21.29 -16.59
CA LEU A 289 -11.22 -20.87 -16.76
C LEU A 289 -10.32 -22.02 -17.23
N GLU A 290 -10.70 -23.28 -16.99
CA GLU A 290 -9.92 -24.43 -17.46
C GLU A 290 -10.02 -24.63 -18.97
N ARG A 291 -11.05 -24.04 -19.60
CA ARG A 291 -11.29 -24.08 -21.04
C ARG A 291 -10.80 -22.82 -21.77
N LEU A 292 -10.24 -21.85 -21.05
CA LEU A 292 -9.65 -20.65 -21.64
C LEU A 292 -8.17 -20.87 -21.94
N TYR A 293 -7.71 -20.41 -23.09
CA TYR A 293 -6.28 -20.39 -23.43
C TYR A 293 -5.57 -19.22 -22.75
N ASP A 294 -4.34 -19.43 -22.28
CA ASP A 294 -3.52 -18.41 -21.63
C ASP A 294 -3.18 -17.23 -22.58
N ASN A 295 -3.06 -16.04 -22.00
CA ASN A 295 -3.27 -14.73 -22.61
C ASN A 295 -2.10 -14.16 -23.45
N ILE A 296 -1.36 -15.00 -24.18
CA ILE A 296 -0.19 -14.51 -24.95
C ILE A 296 -0.60 -13.64 -26.15
N THR A 297 -1.86 -13.62 -26.58
CA THR A 297 -2.27 -13.00 -27.86
C THR A 297 -3.25 -11.82 -27.77
N TYR A 298 -3.91 -11.56 -26.64
CA TYR A 298 -5.12 -10.70 -26.64
C TYR A 298 -4.98 -9.33 -25.96
N LEU A 299 -3.88 -9.07 -25.23
CA LEU A 299 -3.53 -7.72 -24.75
C LEU A 299 -3.24 -6.71 -25.85
N TYR A 300 -3.07 -7.20 -27.08
CA TYR A 300 -2.80 -6.40 -28.26
C TYR A 300 -4.02 -6.22 -29.17
N ASP A 301 -5.23 -6.60 -28.71
CA ASP A 301 -6.47 -6.34 -29.42
C ASP A 301 -6.80 -4.83 -29.40
N ASN A 302 -7.20 -4.31 -30.56
CA ASN A 302 -7.09 -2.89 -30.94
C ASN A 302 -7.82 -1.91 -30.02
N GLN A 303 -8.84 -2.34 -29.28
CA GLN A 303 -9.73 -1.43 -28.56
C GLN A 303 -9.08 -0.72 -27.36
N TYR A 304 -8.04 -1.29 -26.75
CA TYR A 304 -7.38 -0.69 -25.58
C TYR A 304 -6.18 0.21 -25.94
N ARG A 305 -5.61 0.05 -27.14
CA ARG A 305 -4.41 0.78 -27.58
C ARG A 305 -4.64 2.29 -27.66
N ASP A 306 -5.78 2.70 -28.21
CA ASP A 306 -6.12 4.11 -28.39
C ASP A 306 -6.22 4.86 -27.04
N PHE A 307 -6.60 4.16 -25.98
CA PHE A 307 -6.74 4.72 -24.63
C PHE A 307 -5.43 4.78 -23.84
N LEU A 308 -4.44 3.98 -24.22
CA LEU A 308 -3.11 3.93 -23.58
C LEU A 308 -2.12 4.92 -24.19
N GLY A 309 -2.50 5.63 -25.27
CA GLY A 309 -1.64 6.62 -25.94
C GLY A 309 -0.43 6.04 -26.66
N THR A 310 -0.29 4.70 -26.70
CA THR A 310 0.75 4.01 -27.47
C THR A 310 0.36 3.94 -28.94
N LYS A 311 0.84 4.92 -29.71
CA LYS A 311 1.02 4.80 -31.17
C LYS A 311 2.39 4.20 -31.46
#